data_AF-A0A929ZY51-F1
#
_entry.id   AF-A0A929ZY51-F1
#
_cell.length_a   1.000
_cell.length_b   1.000
_cell.length_c   1.000
_cell.angle_alpha   90.00
_cell.angle_beta   90.00
_cell.angle_gamma   90.00
#
_symmetry.space_group_name_H-M   'P 1'
#
loop_
_entity.id
_entity.type
_entity.pdbx_description
1 polymer ?
#
loop_
_entity_poly.entity_id
_entity_poly.type
_entity_poly.pdbx_seq_one_letter_code
_entity_poly.pdbx_strand_id
1 'polypeptide(L)'
;MEINLTPVVSQKEQVFKWNKDEIKTYFEAQLEKYKGLVVTEENYKDMVSAKNEIVKYRTTLDKFCKEKKRELKRPIELFEEEVNEVLKVVYDAEKPLAEQIKYFDEKEVQAKTETINKFIEKMVEKYNIRAEYAEQLQRDKRWLNKTAKMKDIEISIEGMMIEISKRQQSDDDYKQILAEKKGMIEFVVDTCNQQYELATPITFDECWCAVKDMPLDQAREFINAKFAERNEMEEAARASITNETVETIEVVETKTGFTVTVYDLTEDNVKDLTDFLEMRGYKYKEV
;
A
#
# COMPACT_ATOMS: atom_id res chain seq x y z
N MET A 1 -35.19 -21.12 -33.96
CA MET A 1 -36.15 -20.34 -34.77
C MET A 1 -35.33 -19.62 -35.82
N GLU A 2 -35.51 -19.95 -37.09
CA GLU A 2 -34.92 -19.16 -38.17
C GLU A 2 -35.71 -17.85 -38.30
N ILE A 3 -35.01 -16.72 -38.43
CA ILE A 3 -35.63 -15.43 -38.68
C ILE A 3 -36.13 -15.47 -40.13
N ASN A 4 -37.42 -15.74 -40.31
CA ASN A 4 -38.05 -15.88 -41.64
C ASN A 4 -38.42 -14.53 -42.29
N LEU A 5 -38.01 -13.42 -41.70
CA LEU A 5 -38.31 -12.07 -42.17
C LEU A 5 -37.02 -11.25 -42.26
N THR A 6 -36.59 -10.96 -43.48
CA THR A 6 -35.52 -10.00 -43.75
C THR A 6 -36.14 -8.62 -43.96
N PRO A 7 -35.61 -7.56 -43.33
CA PRO A 7 -36.10 -6.21 -43.57
C PRO A 7 -35.83 -5.82 -45.03
N VAL A 8 -36.87 -5.44 -45.76
CA VAL A 8 -36.79 -5.01 -47.17
C VAL A 8 -37.12 -3.53 -47.25
N VAL A 9 -36.20 -2.74 -47.80
CA VAL A 9 -36.42 -1.32 -48.08
C VAL A 9 -36.79 -1.16 -49.55
N SER A 10 -38.05 -0.81 -49.84
CA SER A 10 -38.48 -0.46 -51.20
C SER A 10 -38.30 1.04 -51.42
N GLN A 11 -37.15 1.45 -51.97
CA GLN A 11 -36.90 2.85 -52.33
C GLN A 11 -36.66 2.98 -53.83
N LYS A 12 -37.62 3.57 -54.56
CA LYS A 12 -37.43 3.96 -55.97
C LYS A 12 -36.62 5.26 -55.99
N GLU A 13 -35.42 5.19 -56.54
CA GLU A 13 -34.40 6.23 -56.74
C GLU A 13 -34.86 7.69 -56.53
N GLN A 14 -34.38 8.34 -55.46
CA GLN A 14 -34.50 9.80 -55.32
C GLN A 14 -33.40 10.49 -56.14
N VAL A 15 -33.69 10.81 -57.40
CA VAL A 15 -32.84 11.70 -58.20
C VAL A 15 -33.13 13.15 -57.81
N PHE A 16 -32.24 13.77 -57.04
CA PHE A 16 -32.34 15.19 -56.69
C PHE A 16 -31.80 16.07 -57.82
N LYS A 17 -32.70 16.65 -58.63
CA LYS A 17 -32.39 17.65 -59.65
C LYS A 17 -32.96 19.00 -59.22
N TRP A 18 -32.14 20.05 -59.29
CA TRP A 18 -32.59 21.44 -59.09
C TRP A 18 -32.04 22.32 -60.22
N ASN A 19 -32.68 23.46 -60.45
CA ASN A 19 -32.44 24.39 -61.56
C ASN A 19 -31.18 25.26 -61.34
N LYS A 20 -30.05 24.61 -61.04
CA LYS A 20 -28.75 25.25 -60.79
C LYS A 20 -28.35 26.20 -61.91
N ASP A 21 -28.45 25.75 -63.16
CA ASP A 21 -27.93 26.49 -64.32
C ASP A 21 -28.77 27.74 -64.60
N GLU A 22 -30.11 27.64 -64.54
CA GLU A 22 -31.02 28.78 -64.70
C GLU A 22 -30.81 29.84 -63.61
N ILE A 23 -30.70 29.40 -62.35
CA ILE A 23 -30.48 30.30 -61.21
C ILE A 23 -29.11 30.98 -61.31
N LYS A 24 -28.07 30.26 -61.75
CA LYS A 24 -26.73 30.80 -61.94
C LYS A 24 -26.72 31.88 -63.03
N THR A 25 -27.31 31.62 -64.19
CA THR A 25 -27.38 32.60 -65.29
C THR A 25 -28.19 33.83 -64.89
N TYR A 26 -29.29 33.67 -64.15
CA TYR A 26 -30.07 34.80 -63.62
C TYR A 26 -29.24 35.68 -62.68
N PHE A 27 -28.49 35.07 -61.75
CA PHE A 27 -27.65 35.83 -60.83
C PHE A 27 -26.44 36.47 -61.52
N GLU A 28 -25.81 35.81 -62.49
CA GLU A 28 -24.72 36.40 -63.28
C GLU A 28 -25.18 37.66 -64.02
N ALA A 29 -26.36 37.63 -64.65
CA ALA A 29 -26.95 38.80 -65.32
C ALA A 29 -27.29 39.94 -64.33
N GLN A 30 -27.83 39.61 -63.15
CA GLN A 30 -28.19 40.60 -62.14
C GLN A 30 -26.98 41.16 -61.37
N LEU A 31 -25.88 40.42 -61.28
CA LEU A 31 -24.67 40.84 -60.58
C LEU A 31 -23.68 41.57 -61.48
N GLU A 32 -23.81 41.46 -62.81
CA GLU A 32 -22.95 42.16 -63.78
C GLU A 32 -22.98 43.68 -63.59
N LYS A 33 -24.15 44.25 -63.29
CA LYS A 33 -24.33 45.69 -63.01
C LYS A 33 -23.60 46.17 -61.74
N TYR A 34 -23.16 45.25 -60.90
CA TYR A 34 -22.44 45.54 -59.66
C TYR A 34 -20.92 45.30 -59.77
N LYS A 35 -20.43 44.74 -60.89
CA LYS A 35 -19.01 44.52 -61.13
C LYS A 35 -18.32 45.85 -61.48
N GLY A 36 -17.19 46.14 -60.84
CA GLY A 36 -16.36 47.32 -61.14
C GLY A 36 -16.85 48.64 -60.52
N LEU A 37 -17.91 48.64 -59.71
CA LEU A 37 -18.33 49.81 -58.95
C LEU A 37 -17.32 50.12 -57.82
N VAL A 38 -16.89 51.37 -57.75
CA VAL A 38 -16.03 51.90 -56.68
C VAL A 38 -16.88 52.78 -55.76
N VAL A 39 -16.79 52.55 -54.46
CA VAL A 39 -17.54 53.31 -53.46
C VAL A 39 -16.91 54.69 -53.28
N THR A 40 -17.70 55.75 -53.45
CA THR A 40 -17.35 57.16 -53.21
C THR A 40 -18.32 57.76 -52.19
N GLU A 41 -17.97 58.88 -51.55
CA GLU A 41 -18.82 59.49 -50.52
C GLU A 41 -20.22 59.89 -51.03
N GLU A 42 -20.33 60.27 -52.30
CA GLU A 42 -21.60 60.64 -52.95
C GLU A 42 -22.49 59.43 -53.28
N ASN A 43 -21.92 58.25 -53.52
CA ASN A 43 -22.66 57.05 -53.94
C ASN A 43 -22.87 56.00 -52.83
N TYR A 44 -22.39 56.29 -51.60
CA TYR A 44 -22.35 55.35 -50.49
C TYR A 44 -23.71 54.71 -50.17
N LYS A 45 -24.80 55.50 -50.15
CA LYS A 45 -26.15 55.01 -49.82
C LYS A 45 -26.69 54.01 -50.85
N ASP A 46 -26.37 54.22 -52.12
CA ASP A 46 -26.80 53.34 -53.21
C ASP A 46 -25.97 52.05 -53.21
N MET A 47 -24.67 52.14 -52.91
CA MET A 47 -23.80 50.97 -52.76
C MET A 47 -24.19 50.09 -51.56
N VAL A 48 -24.63 50.69 -50.45
CA VAL A 48 -25.19 49.95 -49.29
C VAL A 48 -26.48 49.22 -49.69
N SER A 49 -27.35 49.86 -50.48
CA SER A 49 -28.58 49.24 -50.96
C SER A 49 -28.29 48.07 -51.91
N ALA A 50 -27.37 48.25 -52.86
CA ALA A 50 -26.89 47.19 -53.74
C ALA A 50 -26.29 46.01 -52.96
N LYS A 51 -25.43 46.28 -51.97
CA LYS A 51 -24.88 45.25 -51.08
C LYS A 51 -25.99 44.47 -50.37
N ASN A 52 -27.00 45.16 -49.84
CA ASN A 52 -28.11 44.51 -49.15
C ASN A 52 -28.94 43.62 -50.09
N GLU A 53 -29.13 43.99 -51.35
CA GLU A 53 -29.75 43.12 -52.35
C GLU A 53 -28.92 41.86 -52.64
N ILE A 54 -27.61 42.00 -52.83
CA ILE A 54 -26.70 40.86 -53.01
C ILE A 54 -26.74 39.93 -51.79
N VAL A 55 -26.75 40.50 -50.59
CA VAL A 55 -26.87 39.75 -49.34
C VAL A 55 -28.23 39.02 -49.26
N LYS A 56 -29.34 39.63 -49.70
CA LYS A 56 -30.65 38.96 -49.76
C LYS A 56 -30.61 37.73 -50.67
N TYR A 57 -30.01 37.83 -51.86
CA TYR A 57 -29.88 36.69 -52.78
C TYR A 57 -29.08 35.53 -52.17
N ARG A 58 -27.95 35.83 -51.53
CA ARG A 58 -27.15 34.84 -50.78
C ARG A 58 -27.98 34.18 -49.68
N THR A 59 -28.66 34.98 -48.86
CA THR A 59 -29.43 34.47 -47.73
C THR A 59 -30.60 33.60 -48.18
N THR A 60 -31.26 33.92 -49.29
CA THR A 60 -32.35 33.11 -49.85
C THR A 60 -31.84 31.75 -50.35
N LEU A 61 -30.70 31.71 -51.04
CA LEU A 61 -30.08 30.45 -51.47
C LEU A 61 -29.61 29.59 -50.28
N ASP A 62 -29.01 30.22 -49.27
CA ASP A 62 -28.61 29.53 -48.04
C ASP A 62 -29.82 28.95 -47.29
N LYS A 63 -30.92 29.69 -47.22
CA LYS A 63 -32.19 29.21 -46.64
C LYS A 63 -32.76 28.04 -47.43
N PHE A 64 -32.82 28.13 -48.76
CA PHE A 64 -33.26 27.03 -49.62
C PHE A 64 -32.41 25.76 -49.44
N CYS A 65 -31.09 25.91 -49.39
CA CYS A 65 -30.16 24.81 -49.14
C CYS A 65 -30.44 24.13 -47.81
N LYS A 66 -30.60 24.92 -46.74
CA LYS A 66 -30.90 24.42 -45.38
C LYS A 66 -32.25 23.71 -45.31
N GLU A 67 -33.29 24.29 -45.91
CA GLU A 67 -34.64 23.72 -45.93
C GLU A 67 -34.68 22.39 -46.69
N LYS A 68 -34.10 22.34 -47.90
CA LYS A 68 -34.06 21.11 -48.69
C LYS A 68 -33.20 20.03 -48.06
N LYS A 69 -32.06 20.40 -47.45
CA LYS A 69 -31.25 19.46 -46.67
C LYS A 69 -32.04 18.84 -45.51
N ARG A 70 -32.86 19.63 -44.81
CA ARG A 70 -33.73 19.13 -43.74
C ARG A 70 -34.82 18.20 -44.27
N GLU A 71 -35.46 18.56 -45.38
CA GLU A 71 -36.48 17.72 -46.03
C GLU A 71 -35.91 16.37 -46.48
N LEU A 72 -34.68 16.34 -47.02
CA LEU A 72 -34.03 15.11 -47.47
C LEU A 72 -33.53 14.24 -46.30
N LYS A 73 -33.15 14.85 -45.17
CA LYS A 73 -32.74 14.12 -43.97
C LYS A 73 -33.90 13.49 -43.22
N ARG A 74 -35.07 14.14 -43.21
CA ARG A 74 -36.22 13.70 -42.44
C ARG A 74 -36.66 12.25 -42.71
N PRO A 75 -36.73 11.75 -43.96
CA PRO A 75 -37.04 10.35 -44.22
C PRO A 75 -35.99 9.37 -43.66
N ILE A 76 -34.72 9.78 -43.62
CA ILE A 76 -33.63 8.96 -43.06
C ILE A 76 -33.76 8.91 -41.54
N GLU A 77 -33.98 10.06 -40.91
CA GLU A 77 -34.20 10.17 -39.46
C GLU A 77 -35.43 9.34 -39.01
N LEU A 78 -36.54 9.41 -39.76
CA LEU A 78 -37.73 8.59 -39.50
C LEU A 78 -37.45 7.09 -39.66
N PHE A 79 -36.70 6.69 -40.69
CA PHE A 79 -36.30 5.29 -40.87
C PHE A 79 -35.42 4.80 -39.71
N GLU A 80 -34.46 5.62 -39.26
CA GLU A 80 -33.63 5.31 -38.10
C GLU A 80 -34.47 5.18 -36.83
N GLU A 81 -35.45 6.07 -36.62
CA GLU A 81 -36.41 5.99 -35.51
C GLU A 81 -37.24 4.70 -35.56
N GLU A 82 -37.84 4.36 -36.71
CA GLU A 82 -38.62 3.13 -36.90
C GLU A 82 -37.77 1.87 -36.65
N VAL A 83 -36.53 1.84 -37.14
CA VAL A 83 -35.59 0.73 -36.86
C VAL A 83 -35.26 0.66 -35.37
N ASN A 84 -35.02 1.79 -34.72
CA ASN A 84 -34.73 1.83 -33.28
C ASN A 84 -35.92 1.39 -32.44
N GLU A 85 -37.15 1.70 -32.83
CA GLU A 85 -38.36 1.19 -32.17
C GLU A 85 -38.44 -0.33 -32.22
N VAL A 86 -38.18 -0.93 -33.39
CA VAL A 86 -38.15 -2.39 -33.55
C VAL A 86 -37.00 -3.01 -32.75
N LEU A 87 -35.81 -2.41 -32.79
CA LEU A 87 -34.66 -2.85 -31.99
C LEU A 87 -34.97 -2.80 -30.48
N LYS A 88 -35.68 -1.78 -30.03
CA LYS A 88 -36.05 -1.62 -28.61
C LYS A 88 -36.90 -2.78 -28.12
N VAL A 89 -37.84 -3.29 -28.93
CA VAL A 89 -38.64 -4.48 -28.58
C VAL A 89 -37.74 -5.70 -28.35
N VAL A 90 -36.71 -5.87 -29.18
CA VAL A 90 -35.73 -6.97 -29.03
C VAL A 90 -34.90 -6.77 -27.76
N TYR A 91 -34.37 -5.56 -27.55
CA TYR A 91 -33.57 -5.24 -26.36
C TYR A 91 -34.33 -5.39 -25.05
N ASP A 92 -35.61 -4.96 -25.01
CA ASP A 92 -36.45 -5.07 -23.83
C ASP A 92 -36.73 -6.55 -23.45
N ALA A 93 -36.71 -7.46 -24.44
CA ALA A 93 -36.82 -8.90 -24.20
C ALA A 93 -35.46 -9.54 -23.85
N GLU A 94 -34.36 -9.10 -24.47
CA GLU A 94 -33.00 -9.63 -24.25
C GLU A 94 -32.46 -9.25 -22.87
N LYS A 95 -32.61 -7.98 -22.47
CA LYS A 95 -32.02 -7.43 -21.25
C LYS A 95 -32.37 -8.22 -19.98
N PRO A 96 -33.65 -8.51 -19.66
CA PRO A 96 -33.97 -9.27 -18.46
C PRO A 96 -33.43 -10.71 -18.51
N LEU A 97 -33.36 -11.33 -19.69
CA LEU A 97 -32.76 -12.67 -19.85
C LEU A 97 -31.26 -12.63 -19.58
N ALA A 98 -30.55 -11.64 -20.13
CA ALA A 98 -29.12 -11.45 -19.88
C ALA A 98 -28.83 -11.19 -18.40
N GLU A 99 -29.64 -10.35 -17.74
CA GLU A 99 -29.53 -10.07 -16.29
C GLU A 99 -29.78 -11.32 -15.45
N GLN A 100 -30.80 -12.12 -15.79
CA GLN A 100 -31.09 -13.38 -15.10
C GLN A 100 -29.98 -14.41 -15.28
N ILE A 101 -29.45 -14.58 -16.50
CA ILE A 101 -28.32 -15.48 -16.76
C ILE A 101 -27.12 -15.06 -15.92
N LYS A 102 -26.80 -13.77 -15.91
CA LYS A 102 -25.70 -13.23 -15.10
C LYS A 102 -25.91 -13.48 -13.61
N TYR A 103 -27.13 -13.28 -13.09
CA TYR A 103 -27.45 -13.56 -11.70
C TYR A 103 -27.23 -15.03 -11.33
N PHE A 104 -27.66 -15.97 -12.19
CA PHE A 104 -27.44 -17.40 -11.94
C PHE A 104 -25.97 -17.80 -12.05
N ASP A 105 -25.22 -17.26 -13.01
CA ASP A 105 -23.78 -17.47 -13.13
C ASP A 105 -23.03 -16.96 -11.88
N GLU A 106 -23.36 -15.77 -11.39
CA GLU A 106 -22.78 -15.21 -10.16
C GLU A 106 -23.16 -16.03 -8.94
N LYS A 107 -24.41 -16.48 -8.84
CA LYS A 107 -24.88 -17.35 -7.74
C LYS A 107 -24.15 -18.69 -7.73
N GLU A 108 -23.92 -19.30 -8.89
CA GLU A 108 -23.16 -20.55 -9.00
C GLU A 108 -21.71 -20.37 -8.55
N VAL A 109 -21.06 -19.27 -8.98
CA VAL A 109 -19.70 -18.92 -8.56
C VAL A 109 -19.63 -18.66 -7.05
N GLN A 110 -20.60 -17.94 -6.49
CA GLN A 110 -20.68 -17.70 -5.05
C GLN A 110 -20.85 -19.00 -4.25
N ALA A 111 -21.79 -19.87 -4.65
CA ALA A 111 -21.98 -21.16 -4.00
C ALA A 111 -20.71 -22.04 -4.04
N LYS A 112 -19.99 -22.02 -5.16
CA LYS A 112 -18.69 -22.70 -5.29
C LYS A 112 -17.64 -22.09 -4.36
N THR A 113 -17.57 -20.77 -4.30
CA THR A 113 -16.66 -20.02 -3.43
C THR A 113 -16.92 -20.32 -1.96
N GLU A 114 -18.18 -20.34 -1.53
CA GLU A 114 -18.57 -20.70 -0.17
C GLU A 114 -18.18 -22.15 0.17
N THR A 115 -18.37 -23.07 -0.76
CA THR A 115 -17.99 -24.48 -0.57
C THR A 115 -16.47 -24.61 -0.40
N ILE A 116 -15.70 -23.89 -1.22
CA ILE A 116 -14.24 -23.82 -1.12
C ILE A 116 -13.82 -23.20 0.22
N ASN A 117 -14.44 -22.09 0.64
CA ASN A 117 -14.14 -21.44 1.92
C ASN A 117 -14.38 -22.38 3.10
N LYS A 118 -15.53 -23.07 3.13
CA LYS A 118 -15.84 -24.07 4.16
C LYS A 118 -14.83 -25.22 4.18
N PHE A 119 -14.32 -25.63 3.02
CA PHE A 119 -13.30 -26.65 2.93
C PHE A 119 -11.94 -26.16 3.45
N ILE A 120 -11.57 -24.92 3.12
CA ILE A 120 -10.38 -24.24 3.64
C ILE A 120 -10.44 -24.14 5.16
N GLU A 121 -11.56 -23.67 5.73
CA GLU A 121 -11.77 -23.57 7.18
C GLU A 121 -11.59 -24.93 7.87
N LYS A 122 -12.21 -25.99 7.34
CA LYS A 122 -12.02 -27.36 7.84
C LYS A 122 -10.57 -27.81 7.81
N MET A 123 -9.82 -27.45 6.77
CA MET A 123 -8.41 -27.81 6.67
C MET A 123 -7.53 -27.00 7.62
N VAL A 124 -7.82 -25.70 7.81
CA VAL A 124 -7.14 -24.86 8.81
C VAL A 124 -7.29 -25.46 10.20
N GLU A 125 -8.51 -25.90 10.56
CA GLU A 125 -8.76 -26.60 11.82
C GLU A 125 -8.03 -27.95 11.91
N LYS A 126 -8.11 -28.77 10.84
CA LYS A 126 -7.48 -30.10 10.78
C LYS A 126 -5.96 -30.04 10.99
N TYR A 127 -5.29 -29.05 10.41
CA TYR A 127 -3.83 -28.88 10.50
C TYR A 127 -3.39 -27.90 11.59
N ASN A 128 -4.33 -27.36 12.38
CA ASN A 128 -4.10 -26.37 13.43
C ASN A 128 -3.21 -25.20 12.96
N ILE A 129 -3.54 -24.65 11.79
CA ILE A 129 -2.77 -23.57 11.17
C ILE A 129 -3.11 -22.25 11.87
N ARG A 130 -2.09 -21.53 12.33
CA ARG A 130 -2.25 -20.20 12.95
C ARG A 130 -2.71 -19.18 11.90
N ALA A 131 -3.46 -18.17 12.35
CA ALA A 131 -4.03 -17.13 11.48
C ALA A 131 -2.98 -16.46 10.58
N GLU A 132 -1.80 -16.18 11.12
CA GLU A 132 -0.67 -15.56 10.41
C GLU A 132 -0.19 -16.37 9.18
N TYR A 133 -0.36 -17.69 9.21
CA TYR A 133 -0.01 -18.59 8.11
C TYR A 133 -1.22 -18.86 7.20
N ALA A 134 -2.42 -18.90 7.76
CA ALA A 134 -3.66 -19.08 6.98
C ALA A 134 -3.94 -17.92 6.02
N GLU A 135 -3.61 -16.68 6.41
CA GLU A 135 -3.74 -15.50 5.55
C GLU A 135 -2.80 -15.51 4.34
N GLN A 136 -1.70 -16.28 4.40
CA GLN A 136 -0.75 -16.43 3.30
C GLN A 136 -1.24 -17.41 2.22
N LEU A 137 -2.37 -18.08 2.42
CA LEU A 137 -2.94 -19.03 1.47
C LEU A 137 -3.30 -18.32 0.15
N GLN A 138 -2.57 -18.66 -0.91
CA GLN A 138 -2.85 -18.16 -2.24
C GLN A 138 -4.02 -18.94 -2.87
N ARG A 139 -5.13 -18.25 -3.11
CA ARG A 139 -6.30 -18.83 -3.78
C ARG A 139 -6.09 -18.87 -5.29
N ASP A 140 -6.14 -20.06 -5.89
CA ASP A 140 -6.03 -20.18 -7.34
C ASP A 140 -7.34 -19.77 -8.02
N LYS A 141 -7.25 -18.81 -8.95
CA LYS A 141 -8.38 -18.35 -9.78
C LYS A 141 -9.02 -19.49 -10.58
N ARG A 142 -8.25 -20.54 -10.90
CA ARG A 142 -8.73 -21.71 -11.64
C ARG A 142 -9.80 -22.50 -10.89
N TRP A 143 -9.85 -22.40 -9.57
CA TRP A 143 -10.87 -23.10 -8.77
C TRP A 143 -12.29 -22.63 -9.08
N LEU A 144 -12.46 -21.36 -9.48
CA LEU A 144 -13.76 -20.77 -9.80
C LEU A 144 -14.24 -21.09 -11.23
N ASN A 145 -13.41 -21.74 -12.05
CA ASN A 145 -13.81 -22.12 -13.41
C ASN A 145 -14.95 -23.15 -13.38
N LYS A 146 -15.91 -23.02 -14.30
CA LYS A 146 -17.05 -23.96 -14.43
C LYS A 146 -16.61 -25.42 -14.63
N THR A 147 -15.51 -25.65 -15.32
CA THR A 147 -14.98 -26.99 -15.61
C THR A 147 -14.12 -27.58 -14.50
N ALA A 148 -13.74 -26.80 -13.48
CA ALA A 148 -12.86 -27.27 -12.42
C ALA A 148 -13.62 -28.19 -11.46
N LYS A 149 -13.14 -29.43 -11.33
CA LYS A 149 -13.74 -30.47 -10.49
C LYS A 149 -13.43 -30.22 -9.02
N MET A 150 -14.43 -30.37 -8.15
CA MET A 150 -14.27 -30.16 -6.71
C MET A 150 -13.16 -31.02 -6.10
N LYS A 151 -13.03 -32.29 -6.52
CA LYS A 151 -11.97 -33.19 -6.03
C LYS A 151 -10.56 -32.67 -6.31
N ASP A 152 -10.33 -32.11 -7.50
CA ASP A 152 -9.01 -31.58 -7.87
C ASP A 152 -8.70 -30.31 -7.07
N ILE A 153 -9.72 -29.50 -6.78
CA ILE A 153 -9.63 -28.32 -5.92
C ILE A 153 -9.31 -28.73 -4.47
N GLU A 154 -9.99 -29.75 -3.94
CA GLU A 154 -9.76 -30.28 -2.59
C GLU A 154 -8.32 -30.78 -2.43
N ILE A 155 -7.81 -31.58 -3.37
CA ILE A 155 -6.42 -32.06 -3.37
C ILE A 155 -5.44 -30.88 -3.44
N SER A 156 -5.72 -29.89 -4.28
CA SER A 156 -4.89 -28.70 -4.42
C SER A 156 -4.83 -27.90 -3.11
N ILE A 157 -5.96 -27.70 -2.44
CA ILE A 157 -6.04 -27.00 -1.16
C ILE A 157 -5.31 -27.80 -0.08
N GLU A 158 -5.54 -29.11 0.01
CA GLU A 158 -4.87 -29.96 0.99
C GLU A 158 -3.35 -29.94 0.81
N GLY A 159 -2.85 -30.00 -0.43
CA GLY A 159 -1.43 -29.86 -0.72
C GLY A 159 -0.83 -28.54 -0.22
N MET A 160 -1.51 -27.42 -0.47
CA MET A 160 -1.09 -26.10 0.05
C MET A 160 -1.12 -26.05 1.58
N MET A 161 -2.14 -26.63 2.21
CA MET A 161 -2.28 -26.66 3.67
C MET A 161 -1.16 -27.47 4.33
N ILE A 162 -0.77 -28.59 3.73
CA ILE A 162 0.37 -29.40 4.20
C ILE A 162 1.67 -28.60 4.12
N GLU A 163 1.90 -27.86 3.03
CA GLU A 163 3.09 -27.03 2.87
C GLU A 163 3.15 -25.91 3.91
N ILE A 164 2.03 -25.23 4.13
CA ILE A 164 1.89 -24.19 5.16
C ILE A 164 2.13 -24.77 6.57
N SER A 165 1.53 -25.93 6.87
CA SER A 165 1.72 -26.62 8.15
C SER A 165 3.19 -27.01 8.40
N LYS A 166 3.89 -27.52 7.38
CA LYS A 166 5.33 -27.83 7.46
C LYS A 166 6.17 -26.58 7.71
N ARG A 167 5.84 -25.46 7.07
CA ARG A 167 6.53 -24.19 7.28
C ARG A 167 6.32 -23.68 8.70
N GLN A 168 5.07 -23.73 9.19
CA GLN A 168 4.73 -23.39 10.56
C GLN A 168 5.57 -24.21 11.56
N GLN A 169 5.64 -25.52 11.35
CA GLN A 169 6.42 -26.41 12.21
C GLN A 169 7.91 -26.10 12.14
N SER A 170 8.45 -25.82 10.95
CA SER A 170 9.87 -25.45 10.79
C SER A 170 10.21 -24.15 11.54
N ASP A 171 9.30 -23.17 11.52
CA ASP A 171 9.48 -21.91 12.24
C ASP A 171 9.39 -22.09 13.76
N ASP A 172 8.52 -22.99 14.23
CA ASP A 172 8.43 -23.36 15.65
C ASP A 172 9.67 -24.13 16.12
N ASP A 173 10.10 -25.13 15.36
CA ASP A 173 11.30 -25.91 15.64
C ASP A 173 12.53 -24.98 15.69
N TYR A 174 12.63 -24.01 14.77
CA TYR A 174 13.69 -23.01 14.76
C TYR A 174 13.66 -22.13 16.03
N LYS A 175 12.48 -21.65 16.44
CA LYS A 175 12.32 -20.88 17.68
C LYS A 175 12.67 -21.71 18.92
N GLN A 176 12.29 -22.98 18.94
CA GLN A 176 12.61 -23.90 20.02
C GLN A 176 14.12 -24.13 20.11
N ILE A 177 14.78 -24.46 19.00
CA ILE A 177 16.25 -24.61 18.94
C ILE A 177 16.96 -23.35 19.41
N LEU A 178 16.46 -22.16 19.01
CA LEU A 178 17.02 -20.89 19.45
C LEU A 178 16.84 -20.67 20.96
N ALA A 179 15.68 -21.02 21.51
CA ALA A 179 15.40 -20.91 22.94
C ALA A 179 16.24 -21.90 23.77
N GLU A 180 16.37 -23.14 23.31
CA GLU A 180 17.25 -24.15 23.92
C GLU A 180 18.70 -23.70 23.88
N LYS A 181 19.18 -23.20 22.73
CA LYS A 181 20.52 -22.60 22.60
C LYS A 181 20.69 -21.46 23.59
N LYS A 182 19.71 -20.56 23.72
CA LYS A 182 19.76 -19.45 24.67
C LYS A 182 19.94 -19.94 26.11
N GLY A 183 19.12 -20.90 26.55
CA GLY A 183 19.21 -21.49 27.88
C GLY A 183 20.52 -22.26 28.13
N MET A 184 21.05 -22.94 27.11
CA MET A 184 22.36 -23.60 27.21
C MET A 184 23.51 -22.61 27.38
N ILE A 185 23.47 -21.49 26.66
CA ILE A 185 24.47 -20.42 26.79
C ILE A 185 24.38 -19.77 28.18
N GLU A 186 23.17 -19.50 28.66
CA GLU A 186 22.93 -18.99 30.02
C GLU A 186 23.52 -19.95 31.07
N PHE A 187 23.25 -21.25 30.95
CA PHE A 187 23.84 -22.26 31.84
C PHE A 187 25.38 -22.31 31.78
N VAL A 188 25.97 -22.17 30.59
CA VAL A 188 27.44 -22.13 30.44
C VAL A 188 28.03 -20.88 31.12
N VAL A 189 27.42 -19.72 30.92
CA VAL A 189 27.85 -18.45 31.55
C VAL A 189 27.76 -18.55 33.07
N ASP A 190 26.67 -19.09 33.61
CA ASP A 190 26.49 -19.30 35.05
C ASP A 190 27.51 -20.28 35.62
N THR A 191 27.77 -21.38 34.91
CA THR A 191 28.79 -22.37 35.30
C THR A 191 30.18 -21.74 35.32
N CYS A 192 30.54 -20.95 34.31
CA CYS A 192 31.82 -20.25 34.28
C CYS A 192 31.92 -19.18 35.38
N ASN A 193 30.87 -18.41 35.64
CA ASN A 193 30.84 -17.45 36.75
C ASN A 193 31.07 -18.13 38.11
N GLN A 194 30.51 -19.33 38.32
CA GLN A 194 30.77 -20.13 39.52
C GLN A 194 32.20 -20.69 39.57
N GLN A 195 32.77 -21.11 38.44
CA GLN A 195 34.10 -21.72 38.38
C GLN A 195 35.24 -20.71 38.58
N TYR A 196 35.14 -19.52 38.00
CA TYR A 196 36.21 -18.52 38.01
C TYR A 196 36.12 -17.54 39.19
N GLU A 197 35.01 -17.51 39.94
CA GLU A 197 34.80 -16.61 41.10
C GLU A 197 35.24 -15.15 40.84
N LEU A 198 34.99 -14.66 39.62
CA LEU A 198 35.42 -13.33 39.18
C LEU A 198 34.82 -12.23 40.07
N ALA A 199 35.62 -11.20 40.38
CA ALA A 199 35.14 -10.03 41.12
C ALA A 199 34.16 -9.20 40.28
N THR A 200 34.29 -9.24 38.96
CA THR A 200 33.32 -8.68 38.01
C THR A 200 32.75 -9.78 37.12
N PRO A 201 31.57 -10.34 37.46
CA PRO A 201 30.92 -11.39 36.69
C PRO A 201 30.59 -10.95 35.26
N ILE A 202 30.75 -11.87 34.31
CA ILE A 202 30.35 -11.65 32.91
C ILE A 202 28.86 -11.99 32.78
N THR A 203 28.09 -11.09 32.17
CA THR A 203 26.64 -11.27 32.02
C THR A 203 26.26 -12.07 30.78
N PHE A 204 25.09 -12.73 30.82
CA PHE A 204 24.56 -13.45 29.68
C PHE A 204 24.45 -12.57 28.42
N ASP A 205 23.96 -11.33 28.56
CA ASP A 205 23.73 -10.43 27.42
C ASP A 205 25.03 -10.03 26.71
N GLU A 206 26.13 -9.88 27.46
CA GLU A 206 27.48 -9.63 26.93
C GLU A 206 27.96 -10.79 26.04
N CYS A 207 27.74 -12.03 26.48
CA CYS A 207 28.11 -13.21 25.71
C CYS A 207 27.15 -13.46 24.54
N TRP A 208 25.84 -13.34 24.76
CA TRP A 208 24.79 -13.68 23.79
C TRP A 208 24.92 -12.89 22.49
N CYS A 209 25.20 -11.58 22.58
CA CYS A 209 25.33 -10.73 21.40
C CYS A 209 26.44 -11.22 20.45
N ALA A 210 27.53 -11.78 20.99
CA ALA A 210 28.64 -12.30 20.21
C ALA A 210 28.38 -13.72 19.67
N VAL A 211 27.68 -14.56 20.44
CA VAL A 211 27.57 -16.00 20.14
C VAL A 211 26.25 -16.46 19.51
N LYS A 212 25.26 -15.56 19.39
CA LYS A 212 23.92 -15.88 18.86
C LYS A 212 23.93 -16.52 17.46
N ASP A 213 24.89 -16.16 16.61
CA ASP A 213 25.00 -16.66 15.23
C ASP A 213 26.02 -17.81 15.08
N MET A 214 26.75 -18.15 16.14
CA MET A 214 27.78 -19.19 16.14
C MET A 214 27.19 -20.59 16.40
N PRO A 215 27.82 -21.68 15.92
CA PRO A 215 27.53 -23.04 16.40
C PRO A 215 27.72 -23.15 17.92
N LEU A 216 26.98 -24.05 18.57
CA LEU A 216 26.98 -24.18 20.04
C LEU A 216 28.37 -24.48 20.62
N ASP A 217 29.16 -25.31 19.94
CA ASP A 217 30.51 -25.67 20.39
C ASP A 217 31.46 -24.45 20.37
N GLN A 218 31.43 -23.69 19.27
CA GLN A 218 32.23 -22.46 19.14
C GLN A 218 31.77 -21.39 20.13
N ALA A 219 30.47 -21.28 20.37
CA ALA A 219 29.92 -20.38 21.37
C ALA A 219 30.43 -20.72 22.77
N ARG A 220 30.48 -22.00 23.13
CA ARG A 220 31.03 -22.47 24.41
C ARG A 220 32.52 -22.16 24.53
N GLU A 221 33.31 -22.43 23.49
CA GLU A 221 34.74 -22.10 23.48
C GLU A 221 34.99 -20.59 23.64
N PHE A 222 34.23 -19.77 22.91
CA PHE A 222 34.31 -18.31 23.01
C PHE A 222 34.01 -17.80 24.41
N ILE A 223 32.96 -18.33 25.06
CA ILE A 223 32.62 -17.96 26.44
C ILE A 223 33.75 -18.35 27.38
N ASN A 224 34.25 -19.59 27.32
CA ASN A 224 35.35 -20.01 28.19
C ASN A 224 36.61 -19.15 28.01
N ALA A 225 36.97 -18.81 26.76
CA ALA A 225 38.09 -17.93 26.48
C ALA A 225 37.89 -16.52 27.08
N LYS A 226 36.68 -15.96 26.96
CA LYS A 226 36.33 -14.66 27.56
C LYS A 226 36.46 -14.66 29.08
N PHE A 227 36.03 -15.72 29.73
CA PHE A 227 36.18 -15.89 31.17
C PHE A 227 37.64 -16.05 31.60
N ALA A 228 38.44 -16.81 30.85
CA ALA A 228 39.87 -16.97 31.11
C ALA A 228 40.63 -15.63 30.95
N GLU A 229 40.38 -14.89 29.86
CA GLU A 229 40.94 -13.55 29.64
C GLU A 229 40.62 -12.61 30.82
N ARG A 230 39.38 -12.63 31.30
CA ARG A 230 38.95 -11.77 32.42
C ARG A 230 39.61 -12.18 33.74
N ASN A 231 39.74 -13.48 34.00
CA ASN A 231 40.44 -13.99 35.18
C ASN A 231 41.91 -13.57 35.19
N GLU A 232 42.61 -13.72 34.07
CA GLU A 232 44.02 -13.30 33.93
C GLU A 232 44.19 -11.80 34.15
N MET A 233 43.27 -10.97 33.62
CA MET A 233 43.29 -9.53 33.85
C MET A 233 43.06 -9.16 35.33
N GLU A 234 42.12 -9.83 36.01
CA GLU A 234 41.87 -9.60 37.44
C GLU A 234 43.04 -10.07 38.31
N GLU A 235 43.66 -11.21 38.01
CA GLU A 235 44.87 -11.69 38.69
C GLU A 235 46.06 -10.75 38.46
N ALA A 236 46.27 -10.26 37.23
CA ALA A 236 47.31 -9.29 36.91
C ALA A 236 47.08 -7.94 37.63
N ALA A 237 45.83 -7.48 37.71
CA ALA A 237 45.45 -6.29 38.47
C ALA A 237 45.67 -6.48 39.99
N ARG A 238 45.37 -7.66 40.54
CA ARG A 238 45.70 -7.99 41.94
C ARG A 238 47.22 -8.05 42.16
N ALA A 239 47.98 -8.59 41.21
CA ALA A 239 49.43 -8.71 41.32
C ALA A 239 50.15 -7.36 41.18
N SER A 240 49.66 -6.43 40.35
CA SER A 240 50.22 -5.08 40.23
C SER A 240 49.99 -4.24 41.49
N ILE A 241 48.84 -4.41 42.16
CA ILE A 241 48.60 -3.82 43.50
C ILE A 241 49.59 -4.38 44.54
N THR A 242 50.08 -5.61 44.38
CA THR A 242 51.05 -6.25 45.29
C THR A 242 52.52 -5.89 44.99
N ASN A 243 52.85 -5.49 43.75
CA ASN A 243 54.23 -5.24 43.28
C ASN A 243 54.64 -3.76 43.21
N GLU A 244 53.73 -2.81 43.45
CA GLU A 244 54.14 -1.49 43.91
C GLU A 244 54.54 -1.62 45.38
N THR A 245 55.84 -1.68 45.65
CA THR A 245 56.40 -1.29 46.95
C THR A 245 55.96 0.14 47.24
N VAL A 246 54.83 0.27 47.94
CA VAL A 246 54.57 1.37 48.85
C VAL A 246 55.70 1.32 49.88
N GLU A 247 56.53 2.36 49.90
CA GLU A 247 57.34 2.64 51.08
C GLU A 247 56.40 2.62 52.29
N THR A 248 56.64 1.68 53.19
CA THR A 248 55.94 1.56 54.47
C THR A 248 55.91 2.92 55.16
N ILE A 249 54.73 3.54 55.21
CA ILE A 249 54.37 4.43 56.31
C ILE A 249 53.21 3.76 57.02
N GLU A 250 53.38 3.63 58.33
CA GLU A 250 52.59 2.90 59.30
C GLU A 250 51.07 2.95 59.08
N VAL A 251 50.40 1.82 59.30
CA VAL A 251 48.94 1.76 59.43
C VAL A 251 48.55 2.53 60.70
N VAL A 252 48.10 3.76 60.52
CA VAL A 252 47.22 4.44 61.46
C VAL A 252 45.96 4.77 60.68
N GLU A 253 44.81 4.29 61.16
CA GLU A 253 43.50 4.72 60.67
C GLU A 253 43.44 6.26 60.66
N THR A 254 43.66 6.88 59.52
CA THR A 254 43.42 8.30 59.35
C THR A 254 41.94 8.48 59.09
N LYS A 255 41.16 8.59 60.16
CA LYS A 255 39.96 9.44 60.12
C LYS A 255 40.45 10.84 59.76
N THR A 256 40.46 11.17 58.47
CA THR A 256 40.72 12.51 57.96
C THR A 256 39.62 13.42 58.50
N GLY A 257 39.89 14.05 59.63
CA GLY A 257 39.08 15.15 60.14
C GLY A 257 39.33 16.37 59.27
N PHE A 258 38.39 16.69 58.38
CA PHE A 258 38.43 17.93 57.62
C PHE A 258 37.94 19.07 58.51
N THR A 259 38.71 20.16 58.60
CA THR A 259 38.27 21.38 59.28
C THR A 259 37.71 22.32 58.22
N VAL A 260 36.41 22.57 58.27
CA VAL A 260 35.73 23.50 57.35
C VAL A 260 35.40 24.77 58.12
N THR A 261 35.85 25.92 57.63
CA THR A 261 35.50 27.23 58.19
C THR A 261 34.56 27.94 57.23
N VAL A 262 33.38 28.31 57.71
CA VAL A 262 32.36 29.00 56.91
C VAL A 262 32.33 30.46 57.33
N TYR A 263 32.37 31.37 56.36
CA TYR A 263 32.29 32.82 56.55
C TYR A 263 30.96 33.37 56.01
N ASP A 264 30.58 34.57 56.45
CA ASP A 264 29.40 35.32 55.97
C ASP A 264 28.03 34.63 56.24
N LEU A 265 27.82 34.18 57.47
CA LEU A 265 26.53 33.64 57.93
C LEU A 265 25.70 34.73 58.64
N THR A 266 24.41 34.80 58.35
CA THR A 266 23.41 35.55 59.13
C THR A 266 22.95 34.72 60.34
N GLU A 267 22.38 35.34 61.37
CA GLU A 267 21.95 34.63 62.60
C GLU A 267 21.02 33.43 62.31
N ASP A 268 20.11 33.56 61.35
CA ASP A 268 19.23 32.46 60.92
C ASP A 268 20.01 31.32 60.23
N ASN A 269 21.03 31.64 59.42
CA ASN A 269 21.83 30.64 58.70
C ASN A 269 22.77 29.86 59.63
N VAL A 270 23.18 30.47 60.76
CA VAL A 270 23.97 29.77 61.79
C VAL A 270 23.12 28.68 62.43
N LYS A 271 21.86 29.00 62.77
CA LYS A 271 20.95 28.06 63.42
C LYS A 271 20.64 26.84 62.54
N ASP A 272 20.34 27.06 61.27
CA ASP A 272 20.07 25.97 60.31
C ASP A 272 21.29 25.07 60.10
N LEU A 273 22.51 25.64 60.10
CA LEU A 273 23.75 24.88 59.96
C LEU A 273 24.03 24.05 61.22
N THR A 274 23.82 24.62 62.40
CA THR A 274 23.99 23.92 63.68
C THR A 274 23.03 22.74 63.81
N ASP A 275 21.74 22.94 63.52
CA ASP A 275 20.73 21.88 63.56
C ASP A 275 21.08 20.74 62.57
N PHE A 276 21.58 21.07 61.38
CA PHE A 276 22.01 20.08 60.39
C PHE A 276 23.22 19.25 60.86
N LEU A 277 24.20 19.89 61.50
CA LEU A 277 25.39 19.21 62.02
C LEU A 277 25.05 18.28 63.19
N GLU A 278 24.18 18.71 64.10
CA GLU A 278 23.72 17.89 65.22
C GLU A 278 22.86 16.70 64.77
N MET A 279 21.91 16.92 63.85
CA MET A 279 21.06 15.86 63.31
C MET A 279 21.86 14.72 62.67
N ARG A 280 23.00 15.05 62.05
CA ARG A 280 23.91 14.08 61.42
C ARG A 280 25.01 13.57 62.34
N GLY A 281 25.08 14.04 63.57
CA GLY A 281 26.04 13.60 64.59
C GLY A 281 27.48 14.09 64.34
N TYR A 282 27.66 15.17 63.60
CA TYR A 282 28.97 15.78 63.36
C TYR A 282 29.41 16.63 64.56
N LYS A 283 30.71 16.58 64.89
CA LYS A 283 31.29 17.43 65.93
C LYS A 283 31.74 18.76 65.33
N TYR A 284 31.28 19.87 65.89
CA TYR A 284 31.66 21.22 65.48
C TYR A 284 32.19 22.03 66.67
N LYS A 285 32.82 23.16 66.38
CA LYS A 285 33.32 24.12 67.38
C LYS A 285 32.95 25.52 66.92
N GLU A 286 32.06 26.19 67.65
CA GLU A 286 31.80 27.61 67.48
C GLU A 286 33.01 28.41 68.00
N VAL A 287 33.40 29.46 67.27
CA VAL A 287 34.47 30.39 67.65
C VAL A 287 33.86 31.75 67.94
#